data_AF-A0A7K2VV56-F1
#
_entry.id   AF-A0A7K2VV56-F1
#
_cell.length_a   1.000
_cell.length_b   1.000
_cell.length_c   1.000
_cell.angle_alpha   90.00
_cell.angle_beta   90.00
_cell.angle_gamma   90.00
#
_symmetry.space_group_name_H-M   'P 1'
#
loop_
_entity.id
_entity.type
_entity.pdbx_description
1 polymer ?
#
loop_
_entity_poly.entity_id
_entity_poly.type
_entity_poly.pdbx_seq_one_letter_code
_entity_poly.pdbx_strand_id
1 'polypeptide(L)' 'MAHWTSAVGAAQLARLLNSQQERPGGPGTRRPPAYRALADGIRLLVLEGRVPVAARLPAERELALALSVSRTTVAA' A
#
# COMPACT_ATOMS: atom_id res chain seq x y z
N MET A 1 23.85 -10.66 -3.02
CA MET A 1 22.45 -11.15 -3.07
C MET A 1 21.66 -10.32 -2.08
N ALA A 2 20.52 -9.73 -2.47
CA ALA A 2 19.68 -8.99 -1.52
C ALA A 2 19.13 -9.98 -0.48
N HIS A 3 19.52 -9.81 0.78
CA HIS A 3 19.00 -10.63 1.87
C HIS A 3 17.66 -10.03 2.30
N TRP A 4 16.57 -10.71 1.96
CA TRP A 4 15.24 -10.35 2.44
C TRP A 4 15.12 -10.82 3.90
N THR A 5 14.83 -9.89 4.81
CA THR A 5 14.75 -10.19 6.25
C THR A 5 13.35 -10.63 6.67
N SER A 6 12.33 -10.30 5.86
CA SER A 6 10.92 -10.62 6.11
C SER A 6 10.10 -10.60 4.81
N ALA A 7 8.83 -11.02 4.88
CA ALA A 7 7.87 -10.90 3.78
C ALA A 7 6.55 -10.30 4.30
N VAL A 8 5.95 -9.42 3.51
CA VAL A 8 4.64 -8.83 3.79
C VAL A 8 3.62 -9.43 2.81
N GLY A 9 2.58 -10.06 3.33
CA GLY A 9 1.52 -10.65 2.49
C GLY A 9 0.53 -9.60 1.97
N ALA A 10 -0.14 -9.89 0.84
CA ALA A 10 -1.12 -8.99 0.22
C ALA A 10 -2.24 -8.57 1.17
N ALA A 11 -2.83 -9.52 1.90
CA ALA A 11 -3.89 -9.25 2.87
C ALA A 11 -3.40 -8.43 4.08
N GLN A 12 -2.15 -8.60 4.50
CA GLN A 12 -1.57 -7.79 5.58
C GLN A 12 -1.35 -6.35 5.10
N LEU A 13 -0.73 -6.17 3.94
CA LEU A 13 -0.50 -4.85 3.36
C LEU A 13 -1.81 -4.11 3.10
N ALA A 14 -2.82 -4.80 2.55
CA ALA A 14 -4.14 -4.23 2.32
C ALA A 14 -4.81 -3.76 3.62
N ARG A 15 -4.75 -4.55 4.70
CA ARG A 15 -5.27 -4.14 6.01
C ARG A 15 -4.56 -2.91 6.56
N LEU A 16 -3.24 -2.84 6.44
CA LEU A 16 -2.46 -1.67 6.87
C LEU A 16 -2.86 -0.41 6.09
N LEU A 17 -3.00 -0.52 4.77
CA LEU A 17 -3.41 0.60 3.91
C LEU A 17 -4.83 1.07 4.23
N ASN A 18 -5.79 0.16 4.38
CA ASN A 18 -7.17 0.50 4.73
C ASN A 18 -7.24 1.18 6.11
N SER A 19 -6.43 0.76 7.08
CA SER A 19 -6.38 1.42 8.40
C SER A 19 -5.92 2.88 8.34
N GLN A 20 -5.17 3.27 7.31
CA GLN A 20 -4.72 4.66 7.10
C GLN A 20 -5.76 5.52 6.37
N GLN A 21 -6.64 4.91 5.56
CA GLN A 21 -7.64 5.61 4.74
C GLN A 21 -8.87 6.07 5.51
N GLU A 22 -9.10 5.56 6.73
CA GLU A 22 -10.23 5.90 7.60
C GLU A 22 -10.25 7.38 8.04
N ARG A 23 -9.24 8.17 7.67
CA ARG A 23 -9.21 9.63 7.87
C ARG A 23 -9.89 10.34 6.69
N PRO A 24 -11.15 10.80 6.81
CA PRO A 24 -11.79 11.55 5.73
C PRO A 24 -11.04 12.87 5.50
N GLY A 25 -10.79 13.19 4.23
CA GLY A 25 -10.26 14.50 3.83
C GLY A 25 -11.24 15.60 4.22
N GLY A 26 -10.72 16.77 4.60
CA GLY A 26 -11.55 17.93 4.94
C GLY A 26 -12.46 18.39 3.79
N PRO A 27 -13.50 19.18 4.09
CA PRO A 27 -14.39 19.74 3.07
C PRO A 27 -13.59 20.49 1.98
N GLY A 28 -13.87 20.23 0.70
CA GLY A 28 -13.20 20.87 -0.43
C GLY A 28 -11.88 20.22 -0.87
N THR A 29 -11.42 19.15 -0.23
CA THR A 29 -10.23 18.42 -0.67
C THR A 29 -10.55 17.51 -1.86
N ARG A 30 -9.82 17.68 -2.97
CA ARG A 30 -9.92 16.75 -4.12
C ARG A 30 -9.19 15.47 -3.77
N ARG A 31 -9.87 14.32 -3.87
CA ARG A 31 -9.20 13.01 -3.67
C ARG A 31 -8.11 12.83 -4.73
N PRO A 32 -6.89 12.42 -4.36
CA PRO A 32 -5.84 12.12 -5.32
C PRO A 32 -6.23 10.90 -6.17
N PRO A 33 -5.62 10.72 -7.35
CA PRO A 33 -5.75 9.48 -8.12
C PRO A 33 -5.41 8.25 -7.27
N ALA A 34 -6.08 7.12 -7.52
CA ALA A 34 -5.97 5.92 -6.69
C ALA A 34 -4.54 5.37 -6.57
N TYR A 35 -3.78 5.35 -7.67
CA TYR A 35 -2.37 4.90 -7.65
C TYR A 35 -1.50 5.80 -6.77
N ARG A 36 -1.77 7.11 -6.77
CA ARG A 36 -1.04 8.07 -5.94
C ARG A 36 -1.38 7.91 -4.46
N ALA A 37 -2.67 7.75 -4.14
CA ALA A 37 -3.10 7.45 -2.78
C ALA A 37 -2.47 6.15 -2.25
N LEU A 38 -2.36 5.13 -3.11
CA LEU A 38 -1.71 3.87 -2.80
C LEU A 38 -0.21 4.06 -2.52
N ALA A 39 0.51 4.74 -3.41
CA ALA A 39 1.93 5.02 -3.26
C ALA A 39 2.23 5.83 -1.99
N ASP A 40 1.43 6.86 -1.72
CA ASP A 40 1.56 7.69 -0.52
C ASP A 40 1.29 6.87 0.76
N GLY A 41 0.27 6.00 0.74
CA GLY A 41 -0.02 5.08 1.84
C GLY A 41 1.12 4.11 2.12
N ILE A 42 1.70 3.48 1.07
CA ILE A 42 2.86 2.59 1.22
C ILE A 42 4.06 3.37 1.77
N ARG A 43 4.30 4.58 1.26
CA ARG A 43 5.39 5.45 1.74
C ARG A 43 5.25 5.74 3.23
N LEU A 44 4.05 6.09 3.68
CA LEU A 44 3.78 6.35 5.09
C LEU A 44 4.03 5.11 5.96
N LEU A 45 3.57 3.93 5.52
CA LEU A 45 3.79 2.67 6.26
C LEU A 45 5.28 2.32 6.39
N VAL A 46 6.11 2.64 5.40
CA VAL A 46 7.57 2.47 5.47
C VAL A 46 8.18 3.48 6.45
N LEU A 47 7.76 4.74 6.39
CA LEU A 47 8.25 5.80 7.30
C LEU A 47 7.89 5.51 8.76
N GLU A 48 6.71 4.94 9.01
CA GLU A 48 6.27 4.50 10.34
C GLU A 48 6.87 3.15 10.77
N GLY A 49 7.65 2.48 9.92
CA GLY A 49 8.24 1.17 10.19
C GLY A 49 7.24 0.00 10.22
N ARG A 50 5.98 0.23 9.82
CA ARG A 50 4.92 -0.79 9.74
C ARG A 50 5.14 -1.78 8.58
N VAL A 51 5.88 -1.35 7.56
CA VAL A 51 6.45 -2.22 6.52
C VAL A 51 7.97 -2.22 6.70
N PRO A 52 8.59 -3.36 7.05
CA PRO A 52 10.03 -3.41 7.30
C PRO A 52 10.85 -3.12 6.04
N VAL A 53 12.01 -2.50 6.23
CA VAL A 53 13.03 -2.38 5.17
C VAL A 53 13.55 -3.76 4.81
N ALA A 54 13.81 -3.98 3.51
CA ALA A 54 14.19 -5.29 2.96
C ALA A 54 13.13 -6.38 3.19
N ALA A 55 11.85 -6.00 3.34
CA ALA A 55 10.74 -6.93 3.26
C ALA A 55 10.37 -7.24 1.81
N ARG A 56 10.16 -8.52 1.51
CA ARG A 56 9.59 -8.94 0.22
C ARG A 56 8.12 -8.52 0.17
N LEU A 57 7.76 -7.77 -0.87
CA LEU A 57 6.38 -7.34 -1.13
C LEU A 57 5.59 -8.41 -1.90
N PRO A 58 4.24 -8.39 -1.81
CA PRO A 58 3.39 -9.31 -2.55
C PRO A 58 3.40 -8.99 -4.05
N ALA A 59 2.98 -9.94 -4.88
CA ALA A 59 2.84 -9.69 -6.32
C ALA A 59 1.76 -8.64 -6.59
N GLU A 60 1.94 -7.81 -7.63
CA GLU A 60 0.99 -6.77 -8.03
C GLU A 60 -0.43 -7.31 -8.18
N ARG A 61 -0.57 -8.48 -8.80
CA ARG A 61 -1.86 -9.15 -9.00
C ARG A 61 -2.52 -9.51 -7.67
N GLU A 62 -1.77 -10.02 -6.72
CA GLU A 62 -2.32 -10.43 -5.42
C GLU A 62 -2.75 -9.21 -4.61
N LEU A 63 -1.96 -8.13 -4.64
CA LEU A 63 -2.29 -6.89 -3.97
C LEU A 63 -3.51 -6.21 -4.60
N ALA A 64 -3.58 -6.19 -5.94
CA ALA A 64 -4.73 -5.65 -6.68
C ALA A 64 -6.03 -6.37 -6.31
N LEU A 65 -5.99 -7.71 -6.21
CA LEU A 65 -7.12 -8.51 -5.74
C LEU A 65 -7.50 -8.20 -4.29
N ALA A 66 -6.52 -8.11 -3.38
CA ALA A 66 -6.76 -7.82 -1.97
C ALA A 66 -7.35 -6.42 -1.73
N LEU A 67 -7.03 -5.45 -2.59
CA LEU A 67 -7.53 -4.07 -2.54
C LEU A 67 -8.75 -3.82 -3.43
N SER A 68 -9.18 -4.81 -4.23
CA SER A 68 -10.24 -4.65 -5.24
C SER A 68 -10.01 -3.49 -6.23
N VAL A 69 -8.76 -3.32 -6.67
CA VAL A 69 -8.35 -2.33 -7.69
C VAL A 69 -7.76 -3.00 -8.93
N SER A 70 -7.50 -2.25 -10.00
CA SER A 70 -6.82 -2.80 -11.18
C SER A 70 -5.33 -3.04 -10.91
N ARG A 71 -4.73 -4.02 -11.60
CA ARG A 71 -3.27 -4.25 -11.57
C ARG A 71 -2.48 -3.01 -12.01
N THR A 72 -3.00 -2.27 -12.98
CA THR A 72 -2.39 -1.02 -13.46
C THR A 72 -2.38 0.06 -12.38
N THR A 73 -3.32 0.06 -11.44
CA THR A 73 -3.31 1.00 -10.31
C THR A 73 -2.17 0.70 -9.33
N VAL A 74 -1.81 -0.58 -9.19
CA VAL A 74 -0.70 -1.01 -8.32
C VAL A 74 0.66 -0.79 -8.97
N ALA A 75 0.74 -0.93 -10.30
CA ALA A 75 1.98 -0.81 -11.06
C ALA A 75 2.35 0.64 -11.48
N ALA A 76 1.39 1.58 -11.41
CA ALA A 76 1.56 2.98 -11.81
C ALA A 76 2.23 3.83 -10.72
#